data_AF-A0A382JQ05-F1
#
_entry.id   AF-A0A382JQ05-F1
#
_cell.length_a   1.000
_cell.length_b   1.000
_cell.length_c   1.000
_cell.angle_alpha   90.00
_cell.angle_beta   90.00
_cell.angle_gamma   90.00
#
_symmetry.space_group_name_H-M   'P 1'
#
loop_
_entity.id
_entity.type
_entity.pdbx_description
1 polymer ?
#
loop_
_entity_poly.entity_id
_entity_poly.type
_entity_poly.pdbx_seq_one_letter_code
_entity_poly.pdbx_strand_id
1 'polypeptide(L)'
;SIKLAMNLQISLLALSLAEGITLTRKAGFDPEKFLEILNSTYFSTGMSQNKAYKMIRDEYQPTFTLKNLKKDLDAITAAAKDFGAVLPIAERANEIYKDAENAGFGEIDYTGILEYIKKLSRD
;
A
#
# COMPACT_ATOMS: atom_id res chain seq x y z
N SER A 1 -3.09 -20.57 1.33
CA SER A 1 -4.28 -20.14 2.12
C SER A 1 -4.97 -19.00 1.41
N ILE A 2 -6.29 -19.06 1.23
CA ILE A 2 -7.08 -18.00 0.56
C ILE A 2 -6.89 -16.65 1.25
N LYS A 3 -6.85 -16.63 2.60
CA LYS A 3 -6.62 -15.41 3.38
C LYS A 3 -5.30 -14.71 3.03
N LEU A 4 -4.20 -15.47 2.93
CA LEU A 4 -2.88 -14.91 2.62
C LEU A 4 -2.86 -14.33 1.19
N ALA A 5 -3.50 -15.01 0.23
CA ALA A 5 -3.64 -14.49 -1.12
C ALA A 5 -4.45 -13.18 -1.15
N MET A 6 -5.52 -13.06 -0.36
CA MET A 6 -6.31 -11.83 -0.24
C MET A 6 -5.49 -10.69 0.38
N ASN A 7 -4.77 -10.95 1.48
CA ASN A 7 -3.95 -9.93 2.15
C ASN A 7 -2.77 -9.47 1.27
N LEU A 8 -2.24 -10.37 0.43
CA LEU A 8 -1.28 -9.99 -0.61
C LEU A 8 -1.91 -8.96 -1.56
N GLN A 9 -3.10 -9.22 -2.12
CA GLN A 9 -3.76 -8.26 -3.00
C GLN A 9 -3.99 -6.89 -2.33
N ILE A 10 -4.42 -6.89 -1.06
CA ILE A 10 -4.62 -5.65 -0.29
C ILE A 10 -3.30 -4.85 -0.19
N SER A 11 -2.20 -5.52 0.15
CA SER A 11 -0.89 -4.85 0.28
C SER A 11 -0.38 -4.26 -1.03
N LEU A 12 -0.54 -4.98 -2.14
CA LEU A 12 -0.04 -4.54 -3.44
C LEU A 12 -0.90 -3.42 -4.03
N LEU A 13 -2.22 -3.44 -3.81
CA LEU A 13 -3.10 -2.34 -4.20
C LEU A 13 -2.78 -1.05 -3.44
N ALA A 14 -2.48 -1.15 -2.14
CA ALA A 14 -2.09 0.01 -1.34
C ALA A 14 -0.77 0.62 -1.82
N LEU A 15 0.24 -0.20 -2.10
CA LEU A 15 1.51 0.23 -2.66
C LEU A 15 1.35 0.86 -4.05
N SER A 16 0.58 0.22 -4.93
CA SER A 16 0.30 0.72 -6.28
C SER A 16 -0.38 2.10 -6.25
N LEU A 17 -1.38 2.28 -5.38
CA LEU A 17 -2.03 3.58 -5.19
C LEU A 17 -1.05 4.61 -4.64
N ALA A 18 -0.23 4.24 -3.65
CA ALA A 18 0.74 5.15 -3.06
C ALA A 18 1.78 5.62 -4.09
N GLU A 19 2.36 4.72 -4.88
CA GLU A 19 3.31 5.07 -5.95
C GLU A 19 2.66 5.92 -7.04
N GLY A 20 1.44 5.58 -7.48
CA GLY A 20 0.69 6.36 -8.47
C GLY A 20 0.38 7.79 -7.99
N ILE A 21 -0.02 7.94 -6.73
CA ILE A 21 -0.25 9.25 -6.09
C ILE A 21 1.07 10.03 -6.02
N THR A 22 2.16 9.42 -5.57
CA THR A 22 3.46 10.07 -5.48
C THR A 22 3.96 10.52 -6.86
N LEU A 23 3.87 9.67 -7.87
CA LEU A 23 4.27 10.02 -9.24
C LEU A 23 3.45 11.19 -9.77
N THR A 24 2.14 11.17 -9.55
CA THR A 24 1.22 12.26 -9.94
C THR A 24 1.63 13.58 -9.29
N ARG A 25 1.88 13.59 -7.97
CA ARG A 25 2.35 14.77 -7.23
C ARG A 25 3.67 15.30 -7.79
N LYS A 26 4.66 14.42 -7.99
CA LYS A 26 5.98 14.79 -8.51
C LYS A 26 5.93 15.33 -9.95
N ALA A 27 4.97 14.88 -10.74
CA ALA A 27 4.72 15.41 -12.07
C ALA A 27 3.98 16.78 -12.06
N GLY A 28 3.61 17.31 -10.90
CA GLY A 28 2.94 18.60 -10.74
C GLY A 28 1.42 18.54 -10.96
N PHE A 29 0.83 17.35 -10.92
CA PHE A 29 -0.61 17.16 -11.08
C PHE A 29 -1.30 16.98 -9.73
N ASP A 30 -2.58 17.37 -9.68
CA ASP A 30 -3.45 17.14 -8.53
C ASP A 30 -3.76 15.63 -8.40
N PRO A 31 -3.44 14.99 -7.26
CA PRO A 31 -3.80 13.60 -6.98
C PRO A 31 -5.29 13.32 -7.00
N GLU A 32 -6.14 14.30 -6.65
CA GLU A 32 -7.59 14.13 -6.73
C GLU A 32 -8.03 13.89 -8.17
N LYS A 33 -7.43 14.63 -9.13
CA LYS A 33 -7.71 14.43 -10.55
C LYS A 33 -7.25 13.05 -11.05
N PHE A 34 -6.10 12.58 -10.56
CA PHE A 34 -5.64 11.21 -10.84
C PHE A 34 -6.65 10.17 -10.33
N LEU A 35 -7.16 10.32 -9.11
CA LEU A 35 -8.15 9.39 -8.55
C LEU A 35 -9.48 9.44 -9.30
N GLU A 36 -9.97 10.62 -9.70
CA GLU A 36 -11.16 10.74 -10.55
C GLU A 36 -11.00 9.94 -11.85
N ILE A 37 -9.87 10.11 -12.53
CA ILE A 37 -9.59 9.41 -13.79
C ILE A 37 -9.50 7.91 -13.53
N LEU A 38 -8.69 7.47 -12.55
CA LEU A 38 -8.56 6.05 -12.20
C LEU A 38 -9.91 5.40 -11.92
N ASN A 39 -10.75 6.08 -11.12
CA ASN A 39 -12.08 5.58 -10.73
C ASN A 39 -13.11 5.62 -11.87
N SER A 40 -12.84 6.33 -12.97
CA SER A 40 -13.68 6.29 -14.18
C SER A 40 -13.35 5.10 -15.11
N THR A 41 -12.26 4.37 -14.84
CA THR A 41 -11.83 3.21 -15.64
C THR A 41 -12.25 1.87 -15.03
N TYR A 42 -12.04 0.78 -15.78
CA TYR A 42 -12.20 -0.59 -15.29
C TYR A 42 -11.26 -0.92 -14.11
N PHE A 43 -10.21 -0.13 -13.88
CA PHE A 43 -9.24 -0.34 -12.80
C PHE A 43 -9.70 0.25 -11.45
N SER A 44 -10.91 0.80 -11.38
CA SER A 44 -11.47 1.25 -10.10
C SER A 44 -11.55 0.08 -9.11
N THR A 45 -11.21 0.34 -7.86
CA THR A 45 -11.31 -0.62 -6.77
C THR A 45 -12.06 0.00 -5.60
N GLY A 46 -12.59 -0.84 -4.70
CA GLY A 46 -13.12 -0.33 -3.44
C GLY A 46 -12.07 0.47 -2.64
N MET A 47 -10.78 0.15 -2.78
CA MET A 47 -9.71 0.90 -2.13
C MET A 47 -9.49 2.28 -2.78
N SER A 48 -9.48 2.38 -4.11
CA SER A 48 -9.30 3.66 -4.81
C SER A 48 -10.48 4.61 -4.64
N GLN A 49 -11.70 4.08 -4.49
CA GLN A 49 -12.90 4.88 -4.29
C GLN A 49 -13.07 5.37 -2.84
N ASN A 50 -12.53 4.65 -1.86
CA ASN A 50 -12.76 4.96 -0.44
C ASN A 50 -11.49 5.39 0.31
N LYS A 51 -10.42 4.59 0.22
CA LYS A 51 -9.19 4.80 0.99
C LYS A 51 -8.27 5.82 0.32
N ALA A 52 -8.14 5.80 -1.00
CA ALA A 52 -7.20 6.68 -1.69
C ALA A 52 -7.51 8.17 -1.50
N TYR A 53 -8.78 8.55 -1.40
CA TYR A 53 -9.16 9.94 -1.07
C TYR A 53 -8.68 10.38 0.32
N LYS A 54 -8.63 9.45 1.29
CA LYS A 54 -8.05 9.72 2.61
C LYS A 54 -6.53 9.81 2.54
N MET A 55 -5.90 8.95 1.73
CA MET A 55 -4.45 8.99 1.49
C MET A 55 -3.99 10.35 0.94
N ILE A 56 -4.71 10.93 -0.04
CA ILE A 56 -4.32 12.23 -0.61
C ILE A 56 -4.56 13.42 0.34
N ARG A 57 -5.36 13.22 1.39
CA ARG A 57 -5.62 14.19 2.48
C ARG A 57 -4.76 13.94 3.72
N ASP A 58 -3.81 13.02 3.63
CA ASP A 58 -2.93 12.59 4.73
C ASP A 58 -3.71 12.10 5.97
N GLU A 59 -4.89 11.50 5.77
CA GLU A 59 -5.77 10.96 6.80
C GLU A 59 -5.58 9.44 6.96
N TYR A 60 -4.96 9.00 8.04
CA TYR A 60 -4.58 7.59 8.26
C TYR A 60 -5.11 6.98 9.55
N GLN A 61 -6.33 7.34 9.96
CA GLN A 61 -6.99 6.71 11.10
C GLN A 61 -7.12 5.19 10.85
N PRO A 62 -6.59 4.35 11.75
CA PRO A 62 -6.43 2.93 11.47
C PRO A 62 -7.75 2.18 11.51
N THR A 63 -8.08 1.55 10.39
CA THR A 63 -9.00 0.39 10.33
C THR A 63 -8.23 -0.91 10.48
N PHE A 64 -7.00 -0.93 9.97
CA PHE A 64 -6.04 -2.01 10.09
C PHE A 64 -4.65 -1.40 10.03
N THR A 65 -3.82 -1.64 11.04
CA THR A 65 -2.54 -0.96 11.16
C THR A 65 -1.51 -1.47 10.15
N LEU A 66 -0.59 -0.60 9.75
CA LEU A 66 0.54 -0.94 8.90
C LEU A 66 1.35 -2.11 9.48
N LYS A 67 1.59 -2.09 10.79
CA LYS A 67 2.24 -3.18 11.52
C LYS A 67 1.50 -4.52 11.42
N ASN A 68 0.17 -4.51 11.44
CA ASN A 68 -0.59 -5.76 11.28
C ASN A 68 -0.51 -6.27 9.84
N LEU A 69 -0.56 -5.39 8.83
CA LEU A 69 -0.35 -5.81 7.44
C LEU A 69 1.07 -6.33 7.20
N LYS A 70 2.06 -5.74 7.89
CA LYS A 70 3.44 -6.22 7.86
C LYS A 70 3.57 -7.65 8.39
N LYS A 71 2.89 -7.98 9.49
CA LYS A 71 2.83 -9.37 10.01
C LYS A 71 2.18 -10.33 9.02
N ASP A 72 1.15 -9.90 8.30
CA ASP A 72 0.53 -10.71 7.25
C ASP A 72 1.50 -10.94 6.07
N LEU A 73 2.32 -9.95 5.70
CA LEU A 73 3.38 -10.10 4.69
C LEU A 73 4.49 -11.06 5.12
N ASP A 74 4.85 -11.11 6.40
CA ASP A 74 5.74 -12.15 6.93
C ASP A 74 5.13 -13.54 6.77
N ALA A 75 3.84 -13.69 7.09
CA ALA A 75 3.13 -14.96 6.90
C ALA A 75 3.00 -15.35 5.42
N ILE A 76 2.78 -14.39 4.53
CA ILE A 76 2.72 -14.60 3.07
C ILE A 76 4.06 -15.10 2.54
N THR A 77 5.16 -14.43 2.89
CA THR A 77 6.50 -14.79 2.40
C THR A 77 6.99 -16.12 2.97
N ALA A 78 6.68 -16.41 4.25
CA ALA A 78 6.94 -17.73 4.83
C ALA A 78 6.14 -18.85 4.13
N ALA A 79 4.83 -18.64 3.91
CA ALA A 79 4.00 -19.61 3.22
C ALA A 79 4.42 -19.82 1.76
N ALA A 80 4.88 -18.77 1.07
CA ALA A 80 5.42 -18.88 -0.28
C ALA A 80 6.63 -19.83 -0.32
N LYS A 81 7.55 -19.68 0.65
CA LYS A 81 8.69 -20.58 0.82
C LYS A 81 8.25 -22.02 1.08
N ASP A 82 7.30 -22.23 2.00
CA ASP A 82 6.80 -23.56 2.35
C ASP A 82 6.10 -24.26 1.18
N PHE A 83 5.42 -23.50 0.32
CA PHE A 83 4.71 -24.03 -0.85
C PHE A 83 5.56 -24.08 -2.12
N GLY A 84 6.81 -23.60 -2.08
CA GLY A 84 7.66 -23.49 -3.27
C GLY A 84 7.14 -22.47 -4.30
N ALA A 85 6.35 -21.48 -3.86
CA ALA A 85 5.84 -20.41 -4.71
C ALA A 85 6.84 -19.23 -4.74
N VAL A 86 7.11 -18.72 -5.94
CA VAL A 86 7.99 -17.56 -6.14
C VAL A 86 7.14 -16.30 -6.27
N LEU A 87 7.19 -15.42 -5.26
CA LEU A 87 6.36 -14.21 -5.16
C LEU A 87 7.23 -12.94 -5.03
N PRO A 88 7.95 -12.52 -6.09
CA PRO A 88 8.99 -11.49 -5.99
C PRO A 88 8.43 -10.13 -5.53
N ILE A 89 7.22 -9.78 -5.97
CA ILE A 89 6.57 -8.53 -5.56
C ILE A 89 6.15 -8.58 -4.09
N ALA A 90 5.75 -9.76 -3.58
CA ALA A 90 5.40 -9.92 -2.17
C ALA A 90 6.63 -9.77 -1.26
N GLU A 91 7.79 -10.30 -1.69
CA GLU A 91 9.07 -10.12 -0.99
C GLU A 91 9.44 -8.64 -0.90
N ARG A 92 9.35 -7.91 -2.02
CA ARG A 92 9.64 -6.48 -2.04
C ARG A 92 8.65 -5.68 -1.20
N ALA A 93 7.36 -6.01 -1.28
CA ALA A 93 6.35 -5.40 -0.42
C ALA A 93 6.66 -5.64 1.07
N ASN A 94 7.08 -6.86 1.44
CA ASN A 94 7.45 -7.17 2.81
C ASN A 94 8.60 -6.29 3.32
N GLU A 95 9.62 -6.06 2.51
CA GLU A 95 10.74 -5.15 2.82
C GLU A 95 10.27 -3.70 2.98
N ILE A 96 9.48 -3.19 2.03
CA ILE A 96 8.98 -1.81 2.07
C ILE A 96 8.14 -1.56 3.34
N TYR A 97 7.24 -2.48 3.67
CA TYR A 97 6.44 -2.37 4.89
C TYR A 97 7.30 -2.52 6.17
N LYS A 98 8.38 -3.31 6.14
CA LYS A 98 9.33 -3.42 7.25
C LYS A 98 10.01 -2.08 7.51
N ASP A 99 10.48 -1.45 6.44
CA ASP A 99 11.20 -0.19 6.54
C ASP A 99 10.26 0.95 6.96
N ALA A 100 9.01 0.92 6.51
CA ALA A 100 7.97 1.85 6.96
C ALA A 100 7.65 1.67 8.45
N GLU A 101 7.51 0.44 8.94
CA GLU A 101 7.33 0.17 10.38
C GLU A 101 8.52 0.71 11.18
N ASN A 102 9.75 0.41 10.76
CA ASN A 102 10.98 0.91 11.39
C ASN A 102 11.10 2.43 11.36
N ALA A 103 10.53 3.08 10.34
CA ALA A 103 10.49 4.53 10.20
C ALA A 103 9.43 5.22 11.06
N GLY A 104 8.66 4.47 11.86
CA GLY A 104 7.67 4.99 12.82
C GLY A 104 6.23 4.98 12.32
N PHE A 105 5.93 4.39 11.15
CA PHE A 105 4.59 4.37 10.57
C PHE A 105 3.75 3.14 10.99
N GLY A 106 4.20 2.35 11.97
CA GLY A 106 3.56 1.08 12.31
C GLY A 106 2.09 1.19 12.79
N GLU A 107 1.75 2.27 13.50
CA GLU A 107 0.45 2.41 14.19
C GLU A 107 -0.64 3.13 13.38
N ILE A 108 -0.29 3.72 12.23
CA ILE A 108 -1.27 4.31 11.30
C ILE A 108 -1.89 3.23 10.41
N ASP A 109 -2.97 3.57 9.69
CA ASP A 109 -3.59 2.64 8.73
C ASP A 109 -2.57 2.12 7.72
N TYR A 110 -2.75 0.89 7.21
CA TYR A 110 -1.84 0.28 6.25
C TYR A 110 -1.68 1.08 4.94
N THR A 111 -2.65 1.92 4.59
CA THR A 111 -2.54 2.86 3.46
C THR A 111 -1.64 4.05 3.75
N GLY A 112 -1.23 4.23 5.01
CA GLY A 112 -0.18 5.13 5.47
C GLY A 112 1.21 4.83 4.90
N ILE A 113 1.35 3.74 4.14
CA ILE A 113 2.57 3.46 3.37
C ILE A 113 2.92 4.61 2.40
N LEU A 114 1.93 5.42 1.99
CA LEU A 114 2.15 6.64 1.23
C LEU A 114 3.07 7.64 1.96
N GLU A 115 2.97 7.78 3.29
CA GLU A 115 3.85 8.67 4.05
C GLU A 115 5.31 8.21 4.02
N TYR A 116 5.53 6.90 4.07
CA TYR A 116 6.87 6.36 3.91
C TYR A 116 7.43 6.64 2.50
N ILE A 117 6.62 6.49 1.45
CA ILE A 117 7.03 6.77 0.07
C ILE A 117 7.29 8.28 -0.15
N LYS A 118 6.46 9.17 0.43
CA LYS A 118 6.69 10.63 0.45
C LYS A 118 8.04 10.95 1.10
N LYS A 119 8.32 10.35 2.27
CA LYS A 119 9.58 10.50 2.99
C LYS A 119 10.79 10.08 2.14
N LEU A 120 10.71 8.98 1.39
CA LEU A 120 11.77 8.55 0.47
C LEU A 120 11.99 9.55 -0.68
N SER A 121 10.93 10.21 -1.13
CA SER A 121 10.92 11.13 -2.26
C SER A 121 11.25 12.58 -1.89
N ARG A 122 11.52 12.86 -0.61
CA ARG A 122 11.67 14.22 -0.05
C ARG A 122 10.50 15.13 -0.39
N ASP A 123 9.27 14.60 -0.27
CA ASP A 123 8.04 15.39 -0.24
C ASP A 123 7.66 15.77 1.18
#